data_AF-A0A2G2H0V9-F1
#
_entry.id   AF-A0A2G2H0V9-F1
#
_cell.length_a   1.000
_cell.length_b   1.000
_cell.length_c   1.000
_cell.angle_alpha   90.00
_cell.angle_beta   90.00
_cell.angle_gamma   90.00
#
_symmetry.space_group_name_H-M   'P 1'
#
loop_
_entity.id
_entity.type
_entity.pdbx_description
1 polymer ?
#
loop_
_entity_poly.entity_id
_entity_poly.type
_entity_poly.pdbx_seq_one_letter_code
_entity_poly.pdbx_strand_id
1 'polypeptide(L)'
;MYLADGTSTCLSTYTSTGEFCDRADGASDRPFDDYKDEDGCYRATANGKKYCESPPDDPCPNYTTIDGTKYCQTPGDGEDAPDSDGDGVPDHEDADPSNPDRDGDGVPDGSDPDPDNPDTDGDGVPDGSDPDSNGNGIPDSDEEESEPDSVGEGTCEKDEVQEPECNSDDAIQCGILLNTWRQRCNDKLNREDLIGTEEYRESDSLTDDREENSVAENEIDVSEAVALDDSGSGYGGSMSCPADIDVNLGAFGSISFPMSFICQWAEKIRGLVIALGWLAAGMIVFRSMTGDNDG
;
A
#
# COMPACT_ATOMS: atom_id res chain seq x y z
N MET A 1 4.71 -34.82 41.59
CA MET A 1 5.82 -35.74 41.93
C MET A 1 7.08 -35.02 41.47
N TYR A 2 7.99 -34.64 42.37
CA TYR A 2 9.14 -33.77 42.04
C TYR A 2 10.14 -34.50 41.14
N LEU A 3 10.62 -33.83 40.09
CA LEU A 3 11.82 -34.23 39.34
C LEU A 3 13.07 -33.59 39.98
N ALA A 4 14.21 -34.25 39.80
CA ALA A 4 15.45 -34.01 40.55
C ALA A 4 16.20 -32.72 40.18
N ASP A 5 15.63 -31.87 39.32
CA ASP A 5 16.18 -30.58 38.86
C ASP A 5 15.51 -29.35 39.49
N GLY A 6 14.46 -29.55 40.31
CA GLY A 6 13.76 -28.48 41.00
C GLY A 6 12.65 -27.80 40.21
N THR A 7 12.27 -28.30 39.03
CA THR A 7 11.14 -27.77 38.27
C THR A 7 9.81 -28.40 38.71
N SER A 8 8.78 -27.56 38.86
CA SER A 8 7.41 -27.97 39.21
C SER A 8 6.57 -28.18 37.95
N THR A 9 6.16 -29.42 37.69
CA THR A 9 5.25 -29.76 36.58
C THR A 9 3.79 -29.73 37.04
N CYS A 10 2.94 -28.94 36.38
CA CYS A 10 1.48 -29.01 36.54
C CYS A 10 0.92 -30.26 35.84
N LEU A 11 0.05 -31.00 36.53
CA LEU A 11 -0.52 -32.24 36.03
C LEU A 11 -1.89 -32.00 35.36
N SER A 12 -1.85 -31.33 34.22
CA SER A 12 -2.69 -31.59 33.05
C SER A 12 -2.04 -30.85 31.88
N THR A 13 -1.43 -31.56 30.94
CA THR A 13 -1.17 -31.18 29.52
C THR A 13 -0.72 -29.76 29.13
N TYR A 14 -0.29 -28.89 30.04
CA TYR A 14 0.25 -27.56 29.76
C TYR A 14 1.69 -27.52 30.27
N THR A 15 2.65 -27.82 29.40
CA THR A 15 4.05 -27.46 29.63
C THR A 15 4.20 -25.97 29.34
N SER A 16 3.91 -25.18 30.35
CA SER A 16 4.27 -23.77 30.39
C SER A 16 5.41 -23.56 31.37
N THR A 17 6.38 -22.77 30.96
CA THR A 17 7.56 -22.36 31.71
C THR A 17 7.27 -21.42 32.90
N GLY A 18 6.08 -21.53 33.51
CA GLY A 18 5.80 -20.97 34.84
C GLY A 18 5.06 -19.64 34.88
N GLU A 19 4.37 -19.23 33.81
CA GLU A 19 3.79 -17.88 33.74
C GLU A 19 2.26 -17.78 33.60
N PHE A 20 1.52 -18.90 33.52
CA PHE A 20 0.07 -18.87 33.31
C PHE A 20 -0.79 -18.77 34.59
N CYS A 21 -0.22 -18.23 35.66
CA CYS A 21 -0.80 -18.36 36.99
C CYS A 21 -0.70 -17.05 37.79
N ASP A 22 -1.75 -16.23 37.76
CA ASP A 22 -1.85 -15.01 38.59
C ASP A 22 -1.93 -15.32 40.10
N ARG A 23 -2.20 -16.57 40.46
CA ARG A 23 -2.20 -17.05 41.83
C ARG A 23 -0.95 -17.88 42.12
N ALA A 24 -0.44 -17.71 43.33
CA ALA A 24 0.71 -18.45 43.86
C ALA A 24 0.52 -19.99 43.89
N ASP A 25 -0.69 -20.50 43.60
CA ASP A 25 -1.04 -21.91 43.52
C ASP A 25 -1.08 -22.49 42.09
N GLY A 26 -0.87 -21.67 41.05
CA GLY A 26 -0.83 -22.16 39.69
C GLY A 26 -2.17 -22.11 38.94
N ALA A 27 -3.19 -21.40 39.44
CA ALA A 27 -4.53 -21.40 38.84
C ALA A 27 -4.91 -20.06 38.19
N SER A 28 -5.34 -20.10 36.93
CA SER A 28 -6.12 -19.03 36.27
C SER A 28 -7.62 -19.32 36.44
N ASP A 29 -8.43 -18.29 36.75
CA ASP A 29 -9.89 -18.39 36.78
C ASP A 29 -10.54 -18.16 35.40
N ARG A 30 -9.79 -17.68 34.42
CA ARG A 30 -10.30 -17.29 33.10
C ARG A 30 -9.92 -18.33 32.04
N PRO A 31 -10.87 -18.76 31.18
CA PRO A 31 -10.57 -19.59 30.02
C PRO A 31 -9.50 -18.93 29.14
N PHE A 32 -8.66 -19.76 28.49
CA PHE A 32 -7.64 -19.26 27.56
C PHE A 32 -8.23 -18.40 26.43
N ASP A 33 -9.46 -18.71 26.00
CA ASP A 33 -10.18 -17.95 24.99
C ASP A 33 -10.39 -16.47 25.33
N ASP A 34 -10.44 -16.09 26.60
CA ASP A 34 -10.60 -14.69 27.03
C ASP A 34 -9.33 -13.84 26.85
N TYR A 35 -8.20 -14.46 26.50
CA TYR A 35 -6.89 -13.81 26.31
C TYR A 35 -6.47 -13.71 24.84
N LYS A 36 -7.32 -14.16 23.92
CA LYS A 36 -7.10 -13.97 22.49
C LYS A 36 -7.64 -12.61 22.04
N ASP A 37 -6.95 -11.99 21.09
CA ASP A 37 -7.42 -10.81 20.37
C ASP A 37 -8.50 -11.18 19.34
N GLU A 38 -9.02 -10.18 18.61
CA GLU A 38 -10.05 -10.39 17.59
C GLU A 38 -9.57 -11.31 16.44
N ASP A 39 -8.25 -11.44 16.27
CA ASP A 39 -7.60 -12.30 15.27
C ASP A 39 -7.31 -13.72 15.81
N GLY A 40 -7.71 -14.03 17.04
CA GLY A 40 -7.48 -15.34 17.66
C GLY A 40 -6.04 -15.56 18.17
N CYS A 41 -5.26 -14.49 18.28
CA CYS A 41 -3.88 -14.54 18.73
C CYS A 41 -3.77 -14.09 20.19
N TYR A 42 -2.80 -14.63 20.94
CA TYR A 42 -2.51 -14.17 22.29
C TYR A 42 -1.09 -13.61 22.35
N ARG A 43 -0.86 -12.65 23.25
CA ARG A 43 0.49 -12.14 23.55
C ARG A 43 1.01 -12.80 24.82
N ALA A 44 2.15 -13.47 24.71
CA ALA A 44 2.80 -14.09 25.85
C ALA A 44 3.42 -13.01 26.74
N THR A 45 3.09 -13.01 28.03
CA THR A 45 3.62 -12.05 29.00
C THR A 45 5.13 -12.24 29.26
N ALA A 46 5.64 -13.44 29.00
CA ALA A 46 7.02 -13.85 29.29
C ALA A 46 8.05 -13.13 28.43
N ASN A 47 7.71 -13.00 27.16
CA ASN A 47 8.60 -12.52 26.11
C ASN A 47 7.96 -11.39 25.28
N GLY A 48 6.70 -11.03 25.54
CA GLY A 48 5.95 -10.02 24.79
C GLY A 48 5.56 -10.44 23.36
N LYS A 49 5.90 -11.67 22.95
CA LYS A 49 5.73 -12.15 21.58
C LYS A 49 4.27 -12.54 21.32
N LYS A 50 3.80 -12.28 20.09
CA LYS A 50 2.45 -12.62 19.63
C LYS A 50 2.46 -14.05 19.07
N TYR A 51 1.43 -14.83 19.43
CA TYR A 51 1.25 -16.20 18.98
C TYR A 51 -0.18 -16.36 18.43
N CYS A 52 -0.30 -16.81 17.19
CA CYS A 52 -1.57 -16.94 16.47
C CYS A 52 -1.90 -18.40 16.19
N GLU A 53 -3.19 -18.75 16.18
CA GLU A 53 -3.64 -20.10 15.84
C GLU A 53 -3.18 -20.48 14.43
N SER A 54 -2.59 -21.67 14.29
CA SER A 54 -2.05 -22.18 13.04
C SER A 54 -2.51 -23.63 12.83
N PRO A 55 -2.83 -24.02 11.57
CA PRO A 55 -3.09 -25.39 11.20
C PRO A 55 -2.10 -26.43 11.77
N PRO A 56 -2.55 -27.66 12.06
CA PRO A 56 -1.67 -28.72 12.58
C PRO A 56 -0.51 -29.07 11.65
N ASP A 57 -0.71 -28.89 10.34
CA ASP A 57 0.25 -29.25 9.29
C ASP A 57 1.22 -28.11 8.94
N ASP A 58 1.05 -26.92 9.52
CA ASP A 58 1.93 -25.79 9.19
C ASP A 58 3.36 -26.02 9.70
N PRO A 59 4.38 -25.76 8.86
CA PRO A 59 5.78 -25.78 9.24
C PRO A 59 6.05 -24.53 10.08
N CYS A 60 6.13 -24.72 11.39
CA CYS A 60 6.30 -23.63 12.34
C CYS A 60 7.01 -24.19 13.56
N PRO A 61 8.34 -23.99 13.67
CA PRO A 61 9.16 -24.55 14.75
C PRO A 61 8.98 -23.78 16.05
N ASN A 62 8.76 -22.47 15.95
CA ASN A 62 8.50 -21.56 17.07
C ASN A 62 7.02 -21.58 17.50
N TYR A 63 6.48 -22.76 17.84
CA TYR A 63 5.09 -22.93 18.25
C TYR A 63 4.91 -23.28 19.74
N THR A 64 3.71 -23.05 20.23
CA THR A 64 3.19 -23.69 21.45
C THR A 64 1.93 -24.47 21.14
N THR A 65 1.56 -25.41 21.99
CA THR A 65 0.29 -26.16 21.87
C THR A 65 -0.56 -25.93 23.11
N ILE A 66 -1.79 -25.47 22.92
CA ILE A 66 -2.76 -25.22 23.98
C ILE A 66 -4.05 -25.96 23.60
N ASP A 67 -4.49 -26.90 24.44
CA ASP A 67 -5.67 -27.75 24.20
C ASP A 67 -5.65 -28.54 22.88
N GLY A 68 -4.45 -28.85 22.37
CA GLY A 68 -4.27 -29.55 21.10
C GLY A 68 -4.31 -28.64 19.86
N THR A 69 -4.54 -27.34 20.04
CA THR A 69 -4.41 -26.33 19.00
C THR A 69 -2.99 -25.78 18.98
N LYS A 70 -2.38 -25.72 17.79
CA LYS A 70 -1.04 -25.16 17.57
C LYS A 70 -1.14 -23.63 17.46
N TYR A 71 -0.25 -22.92 18.15
CA TYR A 71 -0.12 -21.47 18.06
C TYR A 71 1.31 -21.11 17.68
N CYS A 72 1.47 -20.42 16.56
CA CYS A 72 2.74 -20.04 15.97
C CYS A 72 3.14 -18.63 16.35
N GLN A 73 4.41 -18.44 16.67
CA GLN A 73 4.96 -17.12 16.92
C GLN A 73 4.87 -16.29 15.63
N THR A 74 4.30 -15.09 15.72
CA THR A 74 4.29 -14.15 14.60
C THR A 74 5.34 -13.06 14.80
N PRO A 75 5.74 -12.35 13.73
CA PRO A 75 6.51 -11.13 13.85
C PRO A 75 5.83 -10.18 14.86
N GLY A 76 6.59 -9.65 15.79
CA GLY A 76 6.11 -8.61 16.70
C GLY A 76 6.11 -7.25 16.00
N ASP A 77 5.45 -6.25 16.59
CA ASP A 77 5.49 -4.85 16.12
C ASP A 77 6.87 -4.17 16.28
N GLY A 78 7.93 -4.96 16.50
CA GLY A 78 9.30 -4.52 16.66
C GLY A 78 10.22 -5.57 16.07
N GLU A 79 10.66 -5.29 14.84
CA GLU A 79 11.90 -5.69 14.17
C GLU A 79 12.51 -7.02 14.65
N ASP A 80 12.20 -8.10 13.94
CA ASP A 80 12.85 -9.42 13.83
C ASP A 80 11.74 -10.49 13.80
N ALA A 81 11.40 -10.92 12.58
CA ALA A 81 10.57 -12.10 12.39
C ALA A 81 11.32 -13.33 12.95
N PRO A 82 10.62 -14.31 13.53
CA PRO A 82 11.28 -15.52 14.01
C PRO A 82 11.94 -16.24 12.84
N ASP A 83 13.19 -16.65 13.03
CA ASP A 83 14.00 -17.46 12.11
C ASP A 83 14.60 -18.58 12.98
N SER A 84 14.08 -19.80 12.80
CA SER A 84 14.30 -20.92 13.73
C SER A 84 15.59 -21.68 13.46
N ASP A 85 15.97 -21.81 12.20
CA ASP A 85 17.14 -22.53 11.75
C ASP A 85 18.31 -21.61 11.39
N GLY A 86 18.06 -20.31 11.27
CA GLY A 86 19.07 -19.27 11.21
C GLY A 86 19.68 -19.11 9.82
N ASP A 87 18.93 -19.45 8.77
CA ASP A 87 19.36 -19.29 7.38
C ASP A 87 19.15 -17.88 6.82
N GLY A 88 18.46 -17.01 7.58
CA GLY A 88 18.14 -15.63 7.19
C GLY A 88 16.76 -15.46 6.57
N VAL A 89 16.00 -16.54 6.35
CA VAL A 89 14.60 -16.51 5.92
C VAL A 89 13.70 -16.55 7.15
N PRO A 90 12.74 -15.62 7.29
CA PRO A 90 11.75 -15.71 8.35
C PRO A 90 10.91 -16.99 8.28
N ASP A 91 10.61 -17.61 9.43
CA ASP A 91 9.79 -18.83 9.56
C ASP A 91 8.46 -18.77 8.79
N HIS A 92 7.88 -17.57 8.60
CA HIS A 92 6.60 -17.39 7.92
C HIS A 92 6.72 -17.30 6.38
N GLU A 93 7.93 -17.12 5.85
CA GLU A 93 8.26 -17.08 4.42
C GLU A 93 9.07 -18.30 3.98
N ASP A 94 9.64 -19.02 4.94
CA ASP A 94 10.47 -20.20 4.73
C ASP A 94 9.64 -21.46 4.44
N ALA A 95 10.08 -22.21 3.42
CA ALA A 95 9.47 -23.47 2.98
C ALA A 95 9.81 -24.66 3.89
N ASP A 96 10.98 -24.66 4.54
CA ASP A 96 11.38 -25.61 5.58
C ASP A 96 12.09 -24.88 6.74
N PRO A 97 11.35 -24.18 7.62
CA PRO A 97 11.88 -23.41 8.76
C PRO A 97 12.64 -24.22 9.81
N SER A 98 12.80 -25.52 9.60
CA SER A 98 13.55 -26.40 10.49
C SER A 98 14.86 -26.88 9.90
N ASN A 99 15.16 -26.48 8.66
CA ASN A 99 16.30 -26.93 7.90
C ASN A 99 16.94 -25.76 7.15
N PRO A 100 18.11 -25.27 7.60
CA PRO A 100 18.71 -24.05 7.08
C PRO A 100 19.37 -24.19 5.70
N ASP A 101 19.26 -25.36 5.07
CA ASP A 101 19.91 -25.76 3.81
C ASP A 101 19.07 -26.92 3.24
N ARG A 102 18.07 -26.56 2.45
CA ARG A 102 16.97 -27.43 2.06
C ARG A 102 17.37 -28.48 1.04
N ASP A 103 18.29 -28.17 0.15
CA ASP A 103 18.78 -29.10 -0.86
C ASP A 103 20.10 -29.80 -0.46
N GLY A 104 20.78 -29.30 0.57
CA GLY A 104 21.94 -29.90 1.20
C GLY A 104 23.25 -29.66 0.45
N ASP A 105 23.37 -28.57 -0.29
CA ASP A 105 24.54 -28.26 -1.09
C ASP A 105 25.62 -27.45 -0.36
N GLY A 106 25.27 -26.89 0.79
CA GLY A 106 26.14 -26.13 1.68
C GLY A 106 25.95 -24.61 1.66
N VAL A 107 25.02 -24.07 0.86
CA VAL A 107 24.56 -22.68 0.93
C VAL A 107 23.29 -22.61 1.80
N PRO A 108 23.17 -21.65 2.73
CA PRO A 108 21.93 -21.48 3.48
C PRO A 108 20.81 -20.92 2.60
N ASP A 109 19.55 -21.37 2.77
CA ASP A 109 18.42 -20.99 1.91
C ASP A 109 18.25 -19.47 1.74
N GLY A 110 18.54 -18.67 2.78
CA GLY A 110 18.45 -17.21 2.70
C GLY A 110 19.52 -16.53 1.86
N SER A 111 20.60 -17.23 1.50
CA SER A 111 21.67 -16.77 0.61
C SER A 111 21.78 -17.60 -0.68
N ASP A 112 20.96 -18.64 -0.81
CA ASP A 112 20.98 -19.58 -1.92
C ASP A 112 20.19 -19.02 -3.12
N PRO A 113 20.78 -18.94 -4.34
CA PRO A 113 20.08 -18.50 -5.54
C PRO A 113 18.90 -19.41 -5.96
N ASP A 114 18.93 -20.70 -5.62
CA ASP A 114 17.88 -21.68 -5.87
C ASP A 114 17.80 -22.74 -4.73
N PRO A 115 17.16 -22.44 -3.58
CA PRO A 115 17.10 -23.31 -2.38
C PRO A 115 16.44 -24.69 -2.58
N ASP A 116 15.98 -24.98 -3.80
CA ASP A 116 15.38 -26.24 -4.21
C ASP A 116 16.28 -27.06 -5.15
N ASN A 117 17.46 -26.53 -5.52
CA ASN A 117 18.33 -27.08 -6.54
C ASN A 117 19.83 -26.98 -6.17
N PRO A 118 20.48 -28.12 -5.84
CA PRO A 118 21.82 -28.14 -5.26
C PRO A 118 22.98 -27.91 -6.26
N ASP A 119 22.68 -27.38 -7.45
CA ASP A 119 23.59 -27.17 -8.60
C ASP A 119 22.87 -26.21 -9.58
N THR A 120 22.92 -24.91 -9.28
CA THR A 120 22.13 -23.87 -9.95
C THR A 120 22.47 -23.73 -11.43
N ASP A 121 23.76 -23.77 -11.79
CA ASP A 121 24.21 -23.61 -13.17
C ASP A 121 24.30 -24.94 -13.96
N GLY A 122 24.25 -26.07 -13.25
CA GLY A 122 24.24 -27.42 -13.83
C GLY A 122 25.60 -27.87 -14.35
N ASP A 123 26.71 -27.31 -13.84
CA ASP A 123 28.07 -27.69 -14.23
C ASP A 123 28.56 -28.98 -13.56
N GLY A 124 27.87 -29.42 -12.50
CA GLY A 124 28.14 -30.62 -11.72
C GLY A 124 28.95 -30.42 -10.44
N VAL A 125 29.22 -29.17 -10.05
CA VAL A 125 29.71 -28.76 -8.74
C VAL A 125 28.53 -28.21 -7.93
N PRO A 126 28.32 -28.67 -6.68
CA PRO A 126 27.25 -28.09 -5.84
C PRO A 126 27.54 -26.64 -5.46
N ASP A 127 26.52 -25.79 -5.32
CA ASP A 127 26.70 -24.33 -5.18
C ASP A 127 27.58 -23.99 -3.97
N GLY A 128 27.41 -24.67 -2.84
CA GLY A 128 28.26 -24.48 -1.66
C GLY A 128 29.75 -24.81 -1.86
N SER A 129 30.12 -25.41 -3.00
CA SER A 129 31.49 -25.69 -3.44
C SER A 129 31.87 -25.04 -4.77
N ASP A 130 30.94 -24.35 -5.43
CA ASP A 130 31.15 -23.66 -6.69
C ASP A 130 31.70 -22.24 -6.42
N PRO A 131 32.72 -21.78 -7.15
CA PRO A 131 33.14 -20.38 -7.10
C PRO A 131 32.29 -19.39 -7.92
N ASP A 132 31.35 -19.83 -8.75
CA ASP A 132 30.45 -19.07 -9.64
C ASP A 132 29.11 -19.84 -9.76
N SER A 133 28.40 -19.99 -8.63
CA SER A 133 27.26 -20.90 -8.46
C SER A 133 26.12 -20.66 -9.46
N ASN A 134 25.95 -19.42 -9.92
CA ASN A 134 24.91 -19.05 -10.89
C ASN A 134 25.40 -19.03 -12.36
N GLY A 135 26.69 -19.31 -12.60
CA GLY A 135 27.31 -19.37 -13.92
C GLY A 135 27.31 -18.05 -14.70
N ASN A 136 27.25 -16.91 -14.03
CA ASN A 136 27.18 -15.60 -14.67
C ASN A 136 28.57 -15.08 -15.11
N GLY A 137 29.65 -15.71 -14.66
CA GLY A 137 31.04 -15.37 -14.97
C GLY A 137 31.69 -14.38 -13.99
N ILE A 138 31.04 -14.08 -12.87
CA ILE A 138 31.53 -13.32 -11.72
C ILE A 138 31.69 -14.31 -10.56
N PRO A 139 32.86 -14.39 -9.90
CA PRO A 139 32.99 -15.29 -8.77
C PRO A 139 32.08 -14.89 -7.60
N ASP A 140 31.46 -15.83 -6.91
CA ASP A 140 30.57 -15.60 -5.75
C ASP A 140 31.21 -14.71 -4.67
N SER A 141 32.54 -14.82 -4.49
CA SER A 141 33.28 -13.97 -3.54
C SER A 141 33.36 -12.49 -3.93
N ASP A 142 33.17 -12.21 -5.21
CA ASP A 142 33.14 -10.87 -5.83
C ASP A 142 31.71 -10.44 -6.16
N GLU A 143 30.70 -11.28 -5.91
CA GLU A 143 29.30 -10.89 -5.94
C GLU A 143 29.00 -10.10 -4.66
N GLU A 144 28.79 -8.79 -4.79
CA GLU A 144 28.10 -8.06 -3.73
C GLU A 144 26.65 -8.50 -3.81
N GLU A 145 26.08 -9.01 -2.70
CA GLU A 145 24.64 -9.23 -2.56
C GLU A 145 23.94 -8.02 -3.19
N SER A 146 23.33 -8.23 -4.36
CA SER A 146 22.66 -7.13 -5.03
C SER A 146 21.53 -6.76 -4.10
N GLU A 147 21.67 -5.65 -3.37
CA GLU A 147 20.58 -5.15 -2.55
C GLU A 147 19.34 -5.14 -3.45
N PRO A 148 18.23 -5.75 -3.01
CA PRO A 148 17.06 -5.90 -3.86
C PRO A 148 16.72 -4.52 -4.41
N ASP A 149 16.67 -4.33 -5.73
CA ASP A 149 16.47 -3.04 -6.42
C ASP A 149 15.68 -2.05 -5.55
N SER A 150 16.37 -1.24 -4.76
CA SER A 150 15.75 -0.45 -3.70
C SER A 150 15.91 1.02 -3.99
N VAL A 151 14.85 1.74 -3.68
CA VAL A 151 14.89 3.19 -3.63
C VAL A 151 14.79 3.54 -2.17
N GLY A 152 15.84 4.17 -1.65
CA GLY A 152 15.89 4.62 -0.27
C GLY A 152 14.73 5.54 0.09
N GLU A 153 14.58 5.84 1.37
CA GLU A 153 13.57 6.79 1.80
C GLU A 153 14.04 8.22 1.52
N GLY A 154 13.38 8.88 0.57
CA GLY A 154 13.62 10.29 0.25
C GLY A 154 12.65 11.21 1.00
N THR A 155 13.13 12.35 1.46
CA THR A 155 12.31 13.35 2.16
C THR A 155 11.54 14.20 1.14
N CYS A 156 10.22 14.30 1.31
CA CYS A 156 9.38 15.18 0.51
C CYS A 156 8.48 16.02 1.41
N GLU A 157 9.05 17.12 1.91
CA GLU A 157 8.36 18.14 2.69
C GLU A 157 8.61 19.53 2.07
N LYS A 158 7.78 20.50 2.45
CA LYS A 158 7.83 21.84 1.86
C LYS A 158 9.15 22.57 2.12
N ASP A 159 9.77 22.31 3.27
CA ASP A 159 11.01 22.94 3.69
C ASP A 159 12.25 22.14 3.27
N GLU A 160 12.10 20.85 2.99
CA GLU A 160 13.18 19.95 2.59
C GLU A 160 12.71 18.87 1.62
N VAL A 161 13.28 18.92 0.42
CA VAL A 161 13.10 17.88 -0.61
C VAL A 161 14.45 17.22 -0.85
N GLN A 162 14.57 15.98 -0.37
CA GLN A 162 15.73 15.12 -0.57
C GLN A 162 15.34 13.95 -1.45
N GLU A 163 15.93 13.88 -2.64
CA GLU A 163 15.73 12.76 -3.54
C GLU A 163 16.34 11.48 -2.94
N PRO A 164 15.63 10.34 -3.01
CA PRO A 164 16.16 9.10 -2.48
C PRO A 164 17.37 8.61 -3.29
N GLU A 165 18.27 7.92 -2.60
CA GLU A 165 19.31 7.14 -3.27
C GLU A 165 18.68 5.89 -3.89
N CYS A 166 19.18 5.47 -5.05
CA CYS A 166 18.68 4.31 -5.76
C CYS A 166 19.83 3.32 -5.94
N ASN A 167 19.66 2.13 -5.39
CA ASN A 167 20.59 1.02 -5.48
C ASN A 167 19.98 0.01 -6.45
N SER A 168 20.39 0.10 -7.73
CA SER A 168 20.02 -0.86 -8.78
C SER A 168 21.13 -0.92 -9.82
N ASP A 169 21.42 -2.11 -10.32
CA ASP A 169 22.42 -2.35 -11.36
C ASP A 169 21.96 -1.85 -12.74
N ASP A 170 20.64 -1.65 -12.94
CA ASP A 170 20.08 -1.03 -14.15
C ASP A 170 19.79 0.46 -13.95
N ALA A 171 20.63 1.29 -14.56
CA ALA A 171 20.46 2.74 -14.60
C ALA A 171 19.09 3.19 -15.17
N ILE A 172 18.44 2.37 -16.02
CA ILE A 172 17.09 2.64 -16.53
C ILE A 172 16.05 2.44 -15.44
N GLN A 173 16.14 1.37 -14.65
CA GLN A 173 15.22 1.12 -13.53
C GLN A 173 15.30 2.26 -12.51
N CYS A 174 16.51 2.65 -12.08
CA CYS A 174 16.68 3.82 -11.21
C CYS A 174 16.09 5.09 -11.83
N GLY A 175 16.32 5.31 -13.13
CA GLY A 175 15.73 6.45 -13.83
C GLY A 175 14.20 6.48 -13.74
N ILE A 176 13.53 5.34 -13.90
CA ILE A 176 12.07 5.25 -13.83
C ILE A 176 11.57 5.46 -12.40
N LEU A 177 12.17 4.80 -11.41
CA LEU A 177 11.72 4.93 -10.03
C LEU A 177 11.94 6.35 -9.48
N LEU A 178 13.10 6.97 -9.73
CA LEU A 178 13.37 8.36 -9.31
C LEU A 178 12.41 9.35 -9.97
N ASN A 179 12.08 9.15 -11.26
CA ASN A 179 11.08 9.98 -11.93
C ASN A 179 9.69 9.80 -11.32
N THR A 180 9.32 8.59 -10.94
CA THR A 180 8.05 8.31 -10.28
C THR A 180 7.98 8.99 -8.92
N TRP A 181 9.05 8.90 -8.11
CA TRP A 181 9.15 9.59 -6.84
C TRP A 181 9.04 11.10 -7.00
N ARG A 182 9.76 11.70 -7.95
CA ARG A 182 9.70 13.15 -8.24
C ARG A 182 8.29 13.62 -8.58
N GLN A 183 7.56 12.86 -9.40
CA GLN A 183 6.17 13.19 -9.76
C GLN A 183 5.24 13.14 -8.54
N ARG A 184 5.37 12.10 -7.71
CA ARG A 184 4.59 11.97 -6.47
C ARG A 184 4.90 13.10 -5.48
N CYS A 185 6.17 13.45 -5.33
CA CYS A 185 6.59 14.53 -4.45
C CYS A 185 6.03 15.89 -4.90
N ASN A 186 6.14 16.20 -6.19
CA ASN A 186 5.58 17.43 -6.75
C ASN A 186 4.05 17.50 -6.60
N ASP A 187 3.34 16.38 -6.79
CA ASP A 187 1.88 16.34 -6.59
C ASP A 187 1.49 16.57 -5.12
N LYS A 188 2.23 15.95 -4.17
CA LYS A 188 2.05 16.16 -2.73
C LYS A 188 2.22 17.63 -2.36
N LEU A 189 3.34 18.24 -2.75
CA LEU A 189 3.64 19.64 -2.46
C LEU A 189 2.62 20.59 -3.11
N ASN A 190 2.24 20.35 -4.36
CA ASN A 190 1.21 21.14 -5.03
C ASN A 190 -0.15 21.02 -4.34
N ARG A 191 -0.51 19.83 -3.85
CA ARG A 191 -1.75 19.61 -3.09
C ARG A 191 -1.73 20.36 -1.78
N GLU A 192 -0.62 20.31 -1.05
CA GLU A 192 -0.42 21.05 0.21
C GLU A 192 -0.45 22.58 -0.01
N ASP A 193 0.09 23.07 -1.13
CA ASP A 193 0.04 24.49 -1.49
C ASP A 193 -1.37 24.95 -1.91
N LEU A 194 -2.17 24.09 -2.54
CA LEU A 194 -3.52 24.42 -3.03
C LEU A 194 -4.61 24.26 -1.97
N ILE A 195 -4.53 23.22 -1.14
CA ILE A 195 -5.58 22.83 -0.19
C ILE A 195 -5.22 23.24 1.25
N GLY A 196 -3.95 23.52 1.52
CA GLY A 196 -3.43 23.67 2.88
C GLY A 196 -3.23 22.33 3.56
N THR A 197 -2.38 22.29 4.59
CA THR A 197 -2.24 21.14 5.48
C THR A 197 -3.49 20.97 6.34
N GLU A 198 -3.64 19.82 6.99
CA GLU A 198 -4.80 19.49 7.85
C GLU A 198 -4.98 20.50 9.00
N GLU A 199 -3.91 21.19 9.37
CA GLU A 199 -3.87 22.34 10.29
C GLU A 199 -4.67 23.56 9.78
N TYR A 200 -4.70 23.81 8.47
CA TYR A 200 -5.56 24.85 7.89
C TYR A 200 -7.02 24.41 7.71
N ARG A 201 -7.27 23.10 7.72
CA ARG A 201 -8.63 22.52 7.70
C ARG A 201 -9.33 22.56 9.05
N GLU A 202 -8.58 22.84 10.12
CA GLU A 202 -9.10 23.03 11.49
C GLU A 202 -9.56 24.47 11.76
N SER A 203 -9.42 25.38 10.77
CA SER A 203 -10.04 26.69 10.83
C SER A 203 -11.47 26.65 10.29
N ASP A 204 -12.36 27.36 10.98
CA ASP A 204 -13.80 27.35 10.79
C ASP A 204 -14.22 27.44 9.32
N SER A 205 -14.76 26.34 8.79
CA SER A 205 -15.29 26.31 7.43
C SER A 205 -16.49 27.25 7.31
N LEU A 206 -16.55 28.00 6.21
CA LEU A 206 -17.71 28.81 5.81
C LEU A 206 -18.97 27.95 5.54
N THR A 207 -18.83 26.63 5.44
CA THR A 207 -19.93 25.68 5.25
C THR A 207 -20.48 25.11 6.55
N ASP A 208 -19.89 25.48 7.69
CA ASP A 208 -20.33 25.01 9.01
C ASP A 208 -21.56 25.83 9.42
N ASP A 209 -22.66 25.15 9.78
CA ASP A 209 -23.97 25.75 10.09
C ASP A 209 -23.94 26.54 11.40
N ARG A 210 -23.36 27.75 11.35
CA ARG A 210 -23.29 28.69 12.48
C ARG A 210 -24.11 29.94 12.20
N GLU A 211 -24.68 30.54 13.25
CA GLU A 211 -25.46 31.79 13.14
C GLU A 211 -24.68 32.92 12.45
N GLU A 212 -23.34 32.94 12.59
CA GLU A 212 -22.46 33.94 11.97
C GLU A 212 -22.23 33.73 10.46
N ASN A 213 -22.43 32.50 9.97
CA ASN A 213 -22.38 32.14 8.54
C ASN A 213 -23.76 32.22 7.87
N SER A 214 -24.81 32.58 8.62
CA SER A 214 -26.13 32.79 8.05
C SER A 214 -26.14 34.06 7.19
N VAL A 215 -26.44 33.90 5.89
CA VAL A 215 -26.68 35.04 5.02
C VAL A 215 -27.97 35.69 5.48
N ALA A 216 -27.89 36.90 6.01
CA ALA A 216 -29.08 37.67 6.37
C ALA A 216 -30.00 37.75 5.14
N GLU A 217 -31.25 37.32 5.29
CA GLU A 217 -32.29 37.34 4.26
C GLU A 217 -32.66 38.78 3.88
N ASN A 218 -31.77 39.44 3.14
CA ASN A 218 -32.09 40.67 2.43
C ASN A 218 -32.18 40.30 0.95
N GLU A 219 -33.37 40.44 0.38
CA GLU A 219 -33.61 40.28 -1.05
C GLU A 219 -32.70 41.25 -1.82
N ILE A 220 -31.67 40.72 -2.46
CA ILE A 220 -30.81 41.50 -3.35
C ILE A 220 -31.52 41.56 -4.71
N ASP A 221 -32.12 42.70 -5.02
CA ASP A 221 -32.66 42.99 -6.35
C ASP A 221 -31.50 43.21 -7.33
N VAL A 222 -31.09 42.13 -8.01
CA VAL A 222 -30.04 42.13 -9.04
C VAL A 222 -30.55 42.53 -10.42
N SER A 223 -31.81 42.99 -10.56
CA SER A 223 -32.37 43.39 -11.86
C SER A 223 -31.59 44.54 -12.52
N GLU A 224 -30.87 45.36 -11.74
CA GLU A 224 -30.01 46.44 -12.25
C GLU A 224 -28.59 45.97 -12.61
N ALA A 225 -28.10 44.87 -12.02
CA ALA A 225 -26.74 44.34 -12.25
C ALA A 225 -26.70 43.29 -13.39
N VAL A 226 -27.83 42.69 -13.73
CA VAL A 226 -27.95 41.81 -14.90
C VAL A 226 -28.44 42.63 -16.10
N ALA A 227 -27.61 43.58 -16.54
CA ALA A 227 -27.65 43.99 -17.94
C ALA A 227 -27.21 42.78 -18.76
N LEU A 228 -28.17 41.98 -19.23
CA LEU A 228 -27.94 40.97 -20.26
C LEU A 228 -27.56 41.69 -21.56
N ASP A 229 -26.33 42.16 -21.62
CA ASP A 229 -25.65 42.48 -22.86
C ASP A 229 -25.45 41.16 -23.59
N ASP A 230 -26.40 40.86 -24.48
CA ASP A 230 -26.49 39.68 -25.34
C ASP A 230 -25.42 39.73 -26.46
N SER A 231 -24.19 40.03 -26.05
CA SER A 231 -23.00 40.15 -26.88
C SER A 231 -22.08 38.96 -26.60
N GLY A 232 -22.62 37.75 -26.77
CA GLY A 232 -21.86 36.55 -27.15
C GLY A 232 -20.72 36.10 -26.23
N SER A 233 -21.03 35.53 -25.07
CA SER A 233 -20.19 34.48 -24.45
C SER A 233 -20.91 33.64 -23.39
N GLY A 234 -22.24 33.49 -23.52
CA GLY A 234 -23.03 32.52 -22.75
C GLY A 234 -23.41 31.33 -23.63
N TYR A 235 -23.86 30.23 -23.00
CA TYR A 235 -24.37 28.99 -23.61
C TYR A 235 -25.67 29.16 -24.45
N GLY A 236 -25.74 30.26 -25.21
CA GLY A 236 -26.72 30.63 -26.23
C GLY A 236 -26.12 31.48 -27.35
N GLY A 237 -24.78 31.46 -27.52
CA GLY A 237 -24.08 32.18 -28.57
C GLY A 237 -24.58 31.84 -29.99
N SER A 238 -24.59 32.86 -30.84
CA SER A 238 -25.16 32.87 -32.19
C SER A 238 -24.86 31.59 -33.00
N MET A 239 -25.86 31.14 -33.76
CA MET A 239 -25.86 29.98 -34.68
C MET A 239 -24.88 30.15 -35.86
N SER A 240 -23.69 30.68 -35.62
CA SER A 240 -22.66 30.97 -36.61
C SER A 240 -21.47 30.07 -36.35
N CYS A 241 -21.20 29.17 -37.29
CA CYS A 241 -20.01 28.33 -37.28
C CYS A 241 -18.74 29.19 -37.17
N PRO A 242 -17.72 28.71 -36.43
CA PRO A 242 -16.39 29.30 -36.53
C PRO A 242 -15.89 29.21 -37.97
N ALA A 243 -15.10 30.19 -38.39
CA ALA A 243 -14.52 30.22 -39.73
C ALA A 243 -13.62 29.00 -39.97
N ASP A 244 -13.47 28.61 -41.24
CA ASP A 244 -12.63 27.48 -41.65
C ASP A 244 -11.17 27.73 -41.23
N ILE A 245 -10.49 26.67 -40.79
CA ILE A 245 -9.12 26.75 -40.28
C ILE A 245 -8.16 26.49 -41.44
N ASP A 246 -7.43 27.52 -41.84
CA ASP A 246 -6.40 27.44 -42.87
C ASP A 246 -5.01 27.21 -42.24
N VAL A 247 -4.37 26.08 -42.57
CA VAL A 247 -2.99 25.78 -42.16
C VAL A 247 -2.08 25.90 -43.38
N ASN A 248 -1.18 26.88 -43.35
CA ASN A 248 -0.20 27.11 -44.41
C ASN A 248 1.09 26.32 -44.14
N LEU A 249 1.38 25.33 -44.98
CA LEU A 249 2.53 24.43 -44.83
C LEU A 249 3.72 24.86 -45.71
N GLY A 250 3.82 26.14 -46.05
CA GLY A 250 4.96 26.72 -46.77
C GLY A 250 5.15 26.11 -48.15
N ALA A 251 6.28 25.43 -48.40
CA ALA A 251 6.65 24.90 -49.70
C ALA A 251 5.71 23.79 -50.24
N PHE A 252 4.84 23.24 -49.38
CA PHE A 252 3.90 22.17 -49.73
C PHE A 252 2.45 22.66 -49.93
N GLY A 253 2.21 23.97 -49.92
CA GLY A 253 0.88 24.57 -50.12
C GLY A 253 0.08 24.75 -48.83
N SER A 254 -1.17 25.18 -48.96
CA SER A 254 -2.10 25.38 -47.83
C SER A 254 -3.21 24.34 -47.84
N ILE A 255 -3.50 23.76 -46.67
CA ILE A 255 -4.66 22.89 -46.46
C ILE A 255 -5.70 23.65 -45.61
N SER A 256 -6.94 23.66 -46.08
CA SER A 256 -8.07 24.28 -45.38
C SER A 256 -8.97 23.19 -44.81
N PHE A 257 -9.26 23.28 -43.52
CA PHE A 257 -10.19 22.38 -42.84
C PHE A 257 -11.53 23.09 -42.66
N PRO A 258 -12.58 22.72 -43.43
CA PRO A 258 -13.85 23.37 -43.29
C PRO A 258 -14.57 22.91 -42.01
N MET A 259 -14.84 23.86 -41.10
CA MET A 259 -15.50 23.58 -39.81
C MET A 259 -17.00 23.30 -39.96
N SER A 260 -17.53 23.43 -41.18
CA SER A 260 -18.94 23.16 -41.52
C SER A 260 -19.42 21.73 -41.20
N PHE A 261 -18.53 20.73 -41.28
CA PHE A 261 -18.89 19.34 -40.94
C PHE A 261 -19.19 19.18 -39.44
N ILE A 262 -18.37 19.79 -38.58
CA ILE A 262 -18.51 19.70 -37.12
C ILE A 262 -19.77 20.44 -36.66
N CYS A 263 -20.11 21.56 -37.31
CA CYS A 263 -21.34 22.29 -37.01
C CYS A 263 -22.61 21.49 -37.28
N GLN A 264 -22.72 20.82 -38.44
CA GLN A 264 -23.91 20.03 -38.75
C GLN A 264 -24.10 18.86 -37.78
N TRP A 265 -22.99 18.31 -37.29
CA TRP A 265 -23.02 17.27 -36.29
C TRP A 265 -23.41 17.83 -34.92
N ALA A 266 -22.81 18.96 -34.51
CA ALA A 266 -23.08 19.64 -33.25
C ALA A 266 -24.55 20.05 -33.08
N GLU A 267 -25.22 20.54 -34.13
CA GLU A 267 -26.67 20.84 -34.06
C GLU A 267 -27.52 19.59 -33.79
N LYS A 268 -27.14 18.43 -34.36
CA LYS A 268 -27.90 17.17 -34.18
C LYS A 268 -27.74 16.58 -32.79
N ILE A 269 -26.57 16.67 -32.19
CA ILE A 269 -26.28 16.09 -30.86
C ILE A 269 -26.55 17.05 -29.70
N ARG A 270 -26.71 18.36 -29.95
CA ARG A 270 -26.97 19.35 -28.88
C ARG A 270 -28.16 18.97 -27.99
N GLY A 271 -29.27 18.55 -28.58
CA GLY A 271 -30.46 18.14 -27.81
C GLY A 271 -30.19 16.93 -26.91
N LEU A 272 -29.37 15.99 -27.39
CA LEU A 272 -28.99 14.79 -26.64
C LEU A 272 -28.03 15.14 -25.50
N VAL A 273 -27.05 16.01 -25.74
CA VAL A 273 -26.09 16.46 -24.70
C VAL A 273 -26.81 17.23 -23.59
N ILE A 274 -27.75 18.11 -23.94
CA ILE A 274 -28.56 18.85 -22.95
C ILE A 274 -29.41 17.86 -22.14
N ALA A 275 -30.07 16.89 -22.78
CA ALA A 275 -30.87 15.89 -22.09
C ALA A 275 -30.04 15.02 -21.13
N LEU A 276 -28.83 14.61 -21.54
CA LEU A 276 -27.90 13.88 -20.67
C LEU A 276 -27.40 14.74 -19.50
N GLY A 277 -27.16 16.03 -19.73
CA GLY A 277 -26.80 16.97 -18.66
C GLY A 277 -27.88 17.07 -17.59
N TRP A 278 -29.15 17.20 -17.99
CA TRP A 278 -30.28 17.21 -17.06
C TRP A 278 -30.47 15.86 -16.35
N LEU A 279 -30.24 14.74 -17.03
CA LEU A 279 -30.29 13.40 -16.43
C LEU A 279 -29.19 13.23 -15.38
N ALA A 280 -27.96 13.63 -15.68
CA ALA A 280 -26.83 13.58 -14.76
C ALA A 280 -27.07 14.46 -13.52
N ALA A 281 -27.55 15.70 -13.71
CA ALA A 281 -27.93 16.57 -12.61
C ALA A 281 -29.04 15.96 -11.74
N GLY A 282 -30.07 15.35 -12.37
CA GLY A 282 -31.12 14.63 -11.66
C GLY A 282 -30.60 13.43 -10.87
N MET A 283 -29.64 12.67 -11.40
CA MET A 283 -29.02 11.55 -10.68
C MET A 283 -28.17 12.00 -9.49
N ILE A 284 -27.48 13.14 -9.60
CA ILE A 284 -26.71 13.70 -8.48
C ILE A 284 -27.65 14.10 -7.34
N VAL A 285 -28.75 14.78 -7.64
CA VAL A 285 -29.77 15.16 -6.64
C VAL A 285 -30.47 13.94 -6.05
N PHE A 286 -30.79 12.93 -6.88
CA PHE A 286 -31.39 11.69 -6.39
C PHE A 286 -30.45 10.96 -5.42
N ARG A 287 -29.15 10.88 -5.76
CA ARG A 287 -28.14 10.25 -4.92
C ARG A 287 -27.90 11.03 -3.62
N SER A 288 -28.03 12.36 -3.64
CA SER A 288 -27.95 13.16 -2.41
C SER A 288 -29.18 13.01 -1.51
N MET A 289 -30.34 12.63 -2.05
CA MET A 289 -31.56 12.39 -1.28
C MET A 289 -31.68 10.96 -0.73
N THR A 290 -31.01 9.98 -1.34
CA THR A 290 -31.00 8.58 -0.89
C THR A 290 -29.79 8.23 -0.02
N GLY A 291 -28.96 9.20 0.34
CA GLY A 291 -27.70 9.04 1.06
C GLY A 291 -27.79 9.14 2.57
N ASP A 292 -28.92 8.78 3.19
CA ASP A 292 -29.04 8.56 4.63
C ASP A 292 -29.80 7.25 4.86
N ASN A 293 -29.07 6.14 4.88
CA ASN A 293 -29.38 4.98 5.71
C ASN A 293 -28.18 4.04 5.79
N ASP A 294 -27.70 3.93 7.03
CA ASP A 294 -26.93 2.85 7.65
C ASP A 294 -25.40 2.80 7.46
N GLY A 295 -24.70 2.91 8.59
CA GLY A 295 -23.42 2.25 8.85
C GLY A 295 -22.33 3.14 9.41
#